data_AF-A0A9C6X858-F1
#
_entry.id   AF-A0A9C6X858-F1
#
_cell.length_a   1.000
_cell.length_b   1.000
_cell.length_c   1.000
_cell.angle_alpha   90.00
_cell.angle_beta   90.00
_cell.angle_gamma   90.00
#
_symmetry.space_group_name_H-M   'P 1'
#
loop_
_entity.id
_entity.type
_entity.pdbx_description
1 polymer ?
#
loop_
_entity_poly.entity_id
_entity_poly.type
_entity_poly.pdbx_seq_one_letter_code
_entity_poly.pdbx_strand_id
1 'polypeptide(L)'
;MMSEHAETVLSEHILAHSELTEEVVNEKGVSLGNALMQFDEYVRSLQIDPCSPNFCLVTDGQFPLRQCLHPESCSKNIDLAPYYNTFHDLRKDFRAFYSAPDVVNSIKEMITYLSMTFDTENEFYVKEAKDMVNIVHRLIADGKCSAITK
;
A
#
# COMPACT_ATOMS: atom_id res chain seq x y z
N MET A 1 0.16 29.52 24.63
CA MET A 1 -0.22 28.10 24.50
C MET A 1 -1.10 28.02 23.25
N MET A 2 -0.50 27.87 22.08
CA MET A 2 -1.23 27.77 20.82
C MET A 2 -1.35 26.29 20.51
N SER A 3 -2.57 25.76 20.56
CA SER A 3 -2.88 24.43 20.07
C SER A 3 -2.85 24.48 18.54
N GLU A 4 -1.83 23.89 17.92
CA GLU A 4 -1.88 23.54 16.51
C GLU A 4 -2.92 22.43 16.35
N HIS A 5 -4.11 22.79 15.87
CA HIS A 5 -5.01 21.83 15.27
C HIS A 5 -4.48 21.54 13.87
N ALA A 6 -3.93 20.35 13.67
CA ALA A 6 -3.65 19.85 12.33
C ALA A 6 -5.00 19.63 11.63
N GLU A 7 -5.44 20.64 10.87
CA GLU A 7 -6.64 20.55 10.05
C GLU A 7 -6.47 19.41 9.05
N THR A 8 -7.24 18.32 9.25
CA THR A 8 -7.27 17.18 8.36
C THR A 8 -8.24 17.49 7.22
N VAL A 9 -7.86 18.40 6.33
CA VAL A 9 -8.68 18.74 5.15
C VAL A 9 -8.48 17.65 4.10
N LEU A 10 -9.51 16.83 3.86
CA LEU A 10 -9.52 15.88 2.75
C LEU A 10 -9.78 16.64 1.44
N SER A 11 -8.93 16.45 0.43
CA SER A 11 -9.15 17.10 -0.87
C SER A 11 -10.46 16.62 -1.51
N GLU A 12 -11.18 17.49 -2.21
CA GLU A 12 -12.44 17.20 -2.92
C GLU A 12 -12.35 15.97 -3.84
N HIS A 13 -11.15 15.68 -4.35
CA HIS A 13 -10.87 14.55 -5.22
C HIS A 13 -10.91 13.18 -4.52
N ILE A 14 -10.64 13.15 -3.20
CA ILE A 14 -10.75 11.94 -2.36
C ILE A 14 -12.23 11.72 -1.99
N LEU A 15 -12.96 12.79 -1.67
CA LEU A 15 -14.40 12.72 -1.31
C LEU A 15 -15.27 12.21 -2.47
N ALA A 16 -14.90 12.50 -3.72
CA ALA A 16 -15.69 12.09 -4.87
C ALA A 16 -15.57 10.59 -5.21
N HIS A 17 -14.50 9.91 -4.78
CA HIS A 17 -14.16 8.54 -5.21
C HIS A 17 -13.89 7.57 -4.04
N SER A 18 -14.00 8.04 -2.80
CA SER A 18 -13.85 7.24 -1.60
C SER A 18 -15.06 7.41 -0.68
N GLU A 19 -15.37 6.37 0.10
CA GLU A 19 -16.33 6.48 1.21
C GLU A 19 -15.71 7.16 2.45
N LEU A 20 -14.50 7.73 2.33
CA LEU A 20 -13.81 8.41 3.43
C LEU A 20 -14.35 9.84 3.53
N THR A 21 -15.37 10.03 4.35
CA THR A 21 -15.83 11.36 4.76
C THR A 21 -15.01 11.86 5.95
N GLU A 22 -14.97 13.18 6.15
CA GLU A 22 -14.35 13.78 7.35
C GLU A 22 -14.99 13.24 8.64
N GLU A 23 -16.29 12.95 8.61
CA GLU A 23 -17.02 12.33 9.72
C GLU A 23 -16.48 10.93 10.04
N VAL A 24 -16.27 10.07 9.04
CA VAL A 24 -15.68 8.74 9.23
C VAL A 24 -14.26 8.83 9.79
N VAL A 25 -13.46 9.79 9.33
CA VAL A 25 -12.11 10.00 9.86
C VAL A 25 -12.15 10.47 11.31
N ASN A 26 -13.07 11.36 11.67
CA ASN A 26 -13.19 11.85 13.04
C ASN A 26 -13.77 10.81 14.01
N GLU A 27 -14.68 9.94 13.54
CA GLU A 27 -15.30 8.91 14.36
C GLU A 27 -14.48 7.62 14.49
N LYS A 28 -13.85 7.19 13.39
CA LYS A 28 -13.16 5.88 13.30
C LYS A 28 -11.66 6.00 13.07
N GLY A 29 -11.16 7.20 12.78
CA GLY A 29 -9.74 7.42 12.55
C GLY A 29 -8.91 7.11 13.79
N VAL A 30 -7.71 6.60 13.55
CA VAL A 30 -6.70 6.38 14.57
C VAL A 30 -5.47 7.23 14.23
N SER A 31 -4.71 7.64 15.24
CA SER A 31 -3.43 8.32 15.00
C SER A 31 -2.49 7.42 14.21
N LEU A 32 -1.58 8.03 13.42
CA LEU A 32 -0.61 7.27 12.63
C LEU A 32 0.21 6.31 13.51
N GLY A 33 0.67 6.77 14.68
CA GLY A 33 1.41 5.93 15.63
C GLY A 33 0.60 4.72 16.10
N ASN A 34 -0.70 4.90 16.39
CA ASN A 34 -1.57 3.80 16.76
C ASN A 34 -1.83 2.85 15.58
N ALA A 35 -1.99 3.38 14.36
CA ALA A 35 -2.15 2.57 13.16
C ALA A 35 -0.93 1.68 12.91
N LEU A 36 0.28 2.24 13.05
CA LEU A 36 1.54 1.49 12.90
C LEU A 36 1.67 0.39 13.96
N MET A 37 1.33 0.69 15.22
CA MET A 37 1.31 -0.31 16.29
C MET A 37 0.31 -1.44 16.03
N GLN A 38 -0.91 -1.10 15.62
CA GLN A 38 -1.96 -2.08 15.28
C GLN A 38 -1.55 -2.95 14.08
N PHE A 39 -0.90 -2.37 13.07
CA PHE A 39 -0.36 -3.12 11.94
C PHE A 39 0.68 -4.14 12.40
N ASP A 40 1.61 -3.72 13.25
CA ASP A 40 2.64 -4.56 13.85
C ASP A 40 2.05 -5.73 14.66
N GLU A 41 1.04 -5.45 15.48
CA GLU A 41 0.29 -6.47 16.23
C GLU A 41 -0.42 -7.46 15.30
N TYR A 42 -1.06 -6.95 14.25
CA TYR A 42 -1.71 -7.77 13.25
C TYR A 42 -0.73 -8.71 12.54
N VAL A 43 0.42 -8.21 12.08
CA VAL A 43 1.44 -9.04 11.43
C VAL A 43 1.93 -10.15 12.37
N ARG A 44 2.19 -9.82 13.64
CA ARG A 44 2.59 -10.83 14.64
C ARG A 44 1.48 -11.84 14.93
N SER A 45 0.21 -11.43 14.89
CA SER A 45 -0.93 -12.33 15.07
C SER A 45 -1.02 -13.40 13.97
N LEU A 46 -0.51 -13.09 12.77
CA LEU A 46 -0.35 -14.03 11.66
C LEU A 46 0.87 -14.95 11.79
N GLN A 47 1.60 -14.88 12.93
CA GLN A 47 2.86 -15.57 13.15
C GLN A 47 3.97 -15.17 12.18
N ILE A 48 3.91 -13.94 11.66
CA ILE A 48 4.93 -13.35 10.79
C ILE A 48 5.79 -12.41 11.63
N ASP A 49 7.11 -12.54 11.50
CA ASP A 49 8.05 -11.58 12.07
C ASP A 49 8.28 -10.44 11.06
N PRO A 50 7.83 -9.20 11.34
CA PRO A 50 8.04 -8.08 10.44
C PRO A 50 9.52 -7.67 10.32
N CYS A 51 10.38 -8.11 11.24
CA CYS A 51 11.83 -7.90 11.18
C CYS A 51 12.57 -9.01 10.41
N SER A 52 11.86 -10.06 9.98
CA SER A 52 12.44 -11.12 9.16
C SER A 52 12.87 -10.56 7.79
N PRO A 53 14.00 -11.01 7.23
CA PRO A 53 14.39 -10.64 5.87
C PRO A 53 13.38 -11.13 4.81
N ASN A 54 12.58 -12.14 5.16
CA ASN A 54 11.52 -12.67 4.30
C ASN A 54 10.22 -11.85 4.34
N PHE A 55 10.16 -10.81 5.18
CA PHE A 55 9.04 -9.90 5.23
C PHE A 55 9.31 -8.70 4.33
N CYS A 56 8.39 -8.41 3.42
CA CYS A 56 8.49 -7.24 2.56
C CYS A 56 7.11 -6.70 2.21
N LEU A 57 6.99 -5.38 2.20
CA LEU A 57 5.79 -4.71 1.72
C LEU A 57 5.77 -4.71 0.19
N VAL A 58 4.57 -4.79 -0.39
CA VAL A 58 4.33 -4.62 -1.83
C VAL A 58 3.41 -3.41 -1.99
N THR A 59 3.81 -2.45 -2.81
CA THR A 59 3.05 -1.22 -3.02
C THR A 59 2.76 -0.97 -4.49
N ASP A 60 1.65 -0.29 -4.76
CA ASP A 60 1.33 0.21 -6.09
C ASP A 60 2.21 1.43 -6.44
N GLY A 61 3.39 1.14 -7.00
CA GLY A 61 4.41 2.17 -7.20
C GLY A 61 5.11 2.58 -5.90
N GLN A 62 6.03 3.54 -5.98
CA GLN A 62 6.83 4.00 -4.84
C GLN A 62 6.16 5.04 -3.93
N PHE A 63 5.08 5.69 -4.38
CA PHE A 63 4.52 6.85 -3.71
C PHE A 63 3.89 6.58 -2.33
N PRO A 64 3.17 5.46 -2.09
CA PRO A 64 2.56 5.19 -0.79
C PRO A 64 3.56 5.26 0.37
N LEU A 65 4.79 4.77 0.18
CA LEU A 65 5.83 4.87 1.20
C LEU A 65 6.58 6.19 1.08
N ARG A 66 7.13 6.52 -0.10
CA ARG A 66 8.10 7.62 -0.24
C ARG A 66 7.49 9.02 -0.17
N GLN A 67 6.23 9.17 -0.55
CA GLN A 67 5.55 10.47 -0.62
C GLN A 67 4.41 10.61 0.38
N CYS A 68 3.92 9.50 0.97
CA CYS A 68 2.91 9.55 2.00
C CYS A 68 3.49 9.16 3.37
N LEU A 69 3.81 7.87 3.58
CA LEU A 69 4.15 7.39 4.91
C LEU A 69 5.43 8.02 5.50
N HIS A 70 6.51 8.08 4.72
CA HIS A 70 7.80 8.62 5.17
C HIS A 70 7.70 10.12 5.52
N PRO A 71 7.19 11.00 4.63
CA PRO A 71 7.00 12.41 4.98
C PRO A 71 6.07 12.62 6.18
N GLU A 72 4.98 11.86 6.26
CA GLU A 72 4.00 12.00 7.35
C GLU A 72 4.53 11.53 8.70
N SER A 73 5.35 10.47 8.71
CA SER A 73 6.01 10.01 9.94
C SER A 73 7.06 11.02 10.40
N CYS A 74 7.81 11.58 9.45
CA CYS A 74 8.78 12.64 9.73
C CYS A 74 8.10 13.90 10.30
N SER A 75 6.97 14.35 9.72
CA SER A 75 6.23 15.53 10.20
C SER A 75 5.70 15.34 11.62
N LYS A 76 5.34 14.10 11.97
CA LYS A 76 4.82 13.72 13.29
C LYS A 76 5.88 13.27 14.29
N ASN A 77 7.18 13.33 13.95
CA ASN A 77 8.29 12.82 14.75
C ASN A 77 8.10 11.35 15.18
N ILE A 78 7.62 10.52 14.25
CA ILE A 78 7.44 9.08 14.44
C ILE A 78 8.59 8.36 13.74
N ASP A 79 9.35 7.58 14.52
CA ASP A 79 10.38 6.70 13.98
C ASP A 79 9.73 5.46 13.35
N LEU A 80 9.90 5.31 12.04
CA LEU A 80 9.42 4.13 11.31
C LEU A 80 10.35 2.94 11.53
N ALA A 81 9.75 1.75 11.64
CA ALA A 81 10.50 0.50 11.70
C ALA A 81 11.33 0.28 10.41
N PRO A 82 12.53 -0.33 10.47
CA PRO A 82 13.43 -0.45 9.32
C PRO A 82 12.84 -1.13 8.08
N TYR A 83 11.87 -2.03 8.27
CA TYR A 83 11.23 -2.75 7.15
C TYR A 83 10.40 -1.82 6.24
N TYR A 84 10.05 -0.59 6.65
CA TYR A 84 9.43 0.40 5.78
C TYR A 84 10.40 1.04 4.76
N ASN A 85 11.70 0.77 4.88
CA ASN A 85 12.72 1.26 3.95
C ASN A 85 12.94 0.32 2.75
N THR A 86 12.43 -0.91 2.81
CA THR A 86 12.58 -1.92 1.77
C THR A 86 11.21 -2.42 1.36
N PHE A 87 10.89 -2.31 0.06
CA PHE A 87 9.59 -2.69 -0.47
C PHE A 87 9.68 -3.07 -1.95
N HIS A 88 8.69 -3.83 -2.42
CA HIS A 88 8.46 -4.12 -3.82
C HIS A 88 7.55 -3.07 -4.44
N ASP A 89 8.09 -2.33 -5.41
CA ASP A 89 7.26 -1.52 -6.31
C ASP A 89 6.65 -2.45 -7.36
N LEU A 90 5.36 -2.76 -7.20
CA LEU A 90 4.68 -3.73 -8.04
C LEU A 90 4.68 -3.34 -9.53
N ARG A 91 4.52 -2.05 -9.84
CA ARG A 91 4.53 -1.55 -11.23
C ARG A 91 5.90 -1.77 -11.86
N LYS A 92 6.97 -1.46 -11.13
CA LYS A 92 8.35 -1.69 -11.57
C LYS A 92 8.63 -3.19 -11.73
N ASP A 93 8.23 -3.98 -10.74
CA ASP A 93 8.45 -5.43 -10.73
C ASP A 93 7.72 -6.15 -11.86
N PHE A 94 6.52 -5.70 -12.20
CA PHE A 94 5.72 -6.19 -13.30
C PHE A 94 6.36 -5.86 -14.65
N ARG A 95 6.69 -4.58 -14.88
CA ARG A 95 7.32 -4.15 -16.15
C ARG A 95 8.63 -4.85 -16.39
N ALA A 96 9.47 -4.99 -15.35
CA ALA A 96 10.72 -5.71 -15.44
C ALA A 96 10.53 -7.18 -15.79
N PHE A 97 9.50 -7.84 -15.25
CA PHE A 97 9.25 -9.25 -15.48
C PHE A 97 8.68 -9.55 -16.87
N TYR A 98 7.62 -8.84 -17.27
CA TYR A 98 6.97 -9.06 -18.57
C TYR A 98 7.59 -8.28 -19.73
N SER A 99 8.60 -7.44 -19.47
CA SER A 99 9.10 -6.45 -20.43
C SER A 99 7.95 -5.58 -20.97
N ALA A 100 7.00 -5.23 -20.10
CA ALA A 100 5.80 -4.51 -20.48
C ALA A 100 6.12 -3.04 -20.86
N PRO A 101 5.41 -2.45 -21.83
CA PRO A 101 5.64 -1.07 -22.24
C PRO A 101 5.29 -0.08 -21.12
N ASP A 102 5.88 1.12 -21.17
CA ASP A 102 5.69 2.16 -20.14
C ASP A 102 4.24 2.66 -20.00
N VAL A 103 3.39 2.40 -20.99
CA VAL A 103 1.95 2.66 -20.89
C VAL A 103 1.26 1.74 -19.88
N VAL A 104 1.87 0.62 -19.47
CA VAL A 104 1.36 -0.25 -18.41
C VAL A 104 1.94 0.22 -17.08
N ASN A 105 1.28 1.20 -16.45
CA ASN A 105 1.80 1.90 -15.29
C ASN A 105 0.76 2.14 -14.18
N SER A 106 -0.29 1.33 -14.15
CA SER A 106 -1.32 1.29 -13.11
C SER A 106 -1.79 -0.15 -12.88
N ILE A 107 -2.40 -0.44 -11.73
CA ILE A 107 -3.02 -1.75 -11.45
C ILE A 107 -4.01 -2.12 -12.56
N LYS A 108 -4.82 -1.16 -12.99
CA LYS A 108 -5.81 -1.34 -14.05
C LYS A 108 -5.19 -1.81 -15.38
N GLU A 109 -4.12 -1.16 -15.81
CA GLU A 109 -3.43 -1.52 -17.04
C GLU A 109 -2.75 -2.88 -16.92
N MET A 110 -2.19 -3.23 -15.75
CA MET A 110 -1.58 -4.54 -15.51
C MET A 110 -2.60 -5.68 -15.60
N ILE A 111 -3.77 -5.53 -14.99
CA ILE A 111 -4.88 -6.51 -15.11
C ILE A 111 -5.30 -6.68 -16.56
N THR A 112 -5.48 -5.55 -17.26
CA THR A 112 -5.88 -5.55 -18.68
C THR A 112 -4.81 -6.23 -19.54
N TYR A 113 -3.52 -5.94 -19.30
CA TYR A 113 -2.40 -6.54 -20.01
C TYR A 113 -2.36 -8.06 -19.83
N LEU A 114 -2.62 -8.56 -18.62
CA LEU A 114 -2.67 -9.99 -18.33
C LEU A 114 -3.99 -10.66 -18.71
N SER A 115 -4.97 -9.90 -19.25
CA SER A 115 -6.33 -10.36 -19.53
C SER A 115 -7.00 -11.01 -18.31
N MET A 116 -6.76 -10.44 -17.13
CA MET A 116 -7.34 -10.89 -15.86
C MET A 116 -8.69 -10.20 -15.59
N THR A 117 -9.50 -10.79 -14.72
CA THR A 117 -10.72 -10.16 -14.21
C THR A 117 -10.39 -9.23 -13.07
N PHE A 118 -11.00 -8.04 -13.07
CA PHE A 118 -10.99 -7.15 -11.92
C PHE A 118 -11.73 -7.78 -10.75
N ASP A 119 -11.25 -7.50 -9.54
CA ASP A 119 -11.99 -7.78 -8.31
C ASP A 119 -13.31 -7.00 -8.31
N THR A 120 -14.34 -7.57 -7.70
CA THR A 120 -15.71 -7.03 -7.67
C THR A 120 -16.10 -6.50 -6.30
N GLU A 121 -15.20 -6.53 -5.33
CA GLU A 121 -15.49 -5.97 -4.01
C GLU A 121 -15.62 -4.44 -4.10
N ASN A 122 -16.59 -3.90 -3.38
CA ASN A 122 -16.95 -2.49 -3.45
C ASN A 122 -16.32 -1.67 -2.32
N GLU A 123 -15.65 -2.31 -1.35
CA GLU A 123 -14.95 -1.59 -0.29
C GLU A 123 -13.74 -0.83 -0.87
N PHE A 124 -13.69 0.45 -0.55
CA PHE A 124 -12.63 1.35 -0.97
C PHE A 124 -11.27 0.84 -0.49
N TYR A 125 -10.26 0.90 -1.37
CA TYR A 125 -8.93 0.28 -1.23
C TYR A 125 -8.87 -1.25 -1.20
N VAL A 126 -9.88 -1.96 -0.69
CA VAL A 126 -9.86 -3.42 -0.64
C VAL A 126 -9.84 -4.02 -2.04
N LYS A 127 -10.64 -3.46 -2.96
CA LYS A 127 -10.66 -3.88 -4.36
C LYS A 127 -9.28 -3.80 -5.01
N GLU A 128 -8.60 -2.66 -4.88
CA GLU A 128 -7.28 -2.45 -5.48
C GLU A 128 -6.21 -3.34 -4.82
N ALA A 129 -6.27 -3.51 -3.49
CA ALA A 129 -5.37 -4.42 -2.78
C ALA A 129 -5.55 -5.88 -3.24
N LYS A 130 -6.78 -6.34 -3.47
CA LYS A 130 -7.06 -7.68 -4.00
C LYS A 130 -6.58 -7.83 -5.44
N ASP A 131 -6.83 -6.82 -6.28
CA ASP A 131 -6.31 -6.73 -7.64
C ASP A 131 -4.75 -6.84 -7.65
N MET A 132 -4.06 -6.15 -6.74
CA MET A 132 -2.61 -6.28 -6.55
C MET A 132 -2.18 -7.70 -6.15
N VAL A 133 -2.88 -8.31 -5.19
CA VAL A 133 -2.61 -9.69 -4.74
C VAL A 133 -2.74 -10.67 -5.91
N ASN A 134 -3.77 -10.52 -6.74
CA ASN A 134 -3.98 -11.35 -7.92
C ASN A 134 -2.81 -11.21 -8.93
N ILE A 135 -2.32 -9.99 -9.16
CA ILE A 135 -1.15 -9.75 -10.01
C ILE A 135 0.09 -10.41 -9.42
N VAL A 136 0.33 -10.31 -8.11
CA VAL A 136 1.46 -10.96 -7.43
C VAL A 136 1.39 -12.48 -7.57
N HIS A 137 0.23 -13.09 -7.34
CA HIS A 137 0.04 -14.52 -7.58
C HIS A 137 0.34 -14.90 -9.02
N ARG A 138 -0.08 -14.08 -9.99
CA ARG A 138 0.20 -14.34 -11.40
C ARG A 138 1.68 -14.22 -11.73
N LEU A 139 2.39 -13.23 -11.18
CA LEU A 139 3.85 -13.11 -11.35
C LEU A 139 4.59 -14.36 -10.83
N ILE A 140 4.17 -14.87 -9.67
CA ILE A 140 4.75 -16.09 -9.08
C ILE A 140 4.46 -17.30 -9.97
N ALA A 141 3.20 -17.44 -10.43
CA ALA A 141 2.78 -18.55 -11.30
C ALA A 141 3.52 -18.55 -12.65
N ASP A 142 3.79 -17.38 -13.22
CA ASP A 142 4.50 -17.23 -14.50
C ASP A 142 6.02 -17.37 -14.35
N GLY A 143 6.53 -17.60 -13.13
CA GLY A 143 7.92 -17.97 -12.87
C GLY A 143 8.84 -16.82 -12.45
N LYS A 144 8.28 -15.70 -11.96
CA LYS A 144 9.09 -14.68 -11.28
C LYS A 144 9.74 -15.32 -10.05
N CYS A 145 11.03 -15.67 -10.19
CA CYS A 145 11.82 -16.23 -9.10
C CYS A 145 11.71 -15.31 -7.88
N SER A 146 11.20 -15.83 -6.78
CA SER A 146 10.97 -15.11 -5.52
C SER A 146 12.28 -14.60 -4.93
N ALA A 147 12.76 -13.46 -5.44
CA ALA A 147 13.58 -12.52 -4.68
C ALA A 147 12.71 -11.64 -3.76
N ILE A 148 11.48 -12.09 -3.46
CA ILE A 148 10.55 -11.54 -2.46
C ILE A 148 10.84 -12.17 -1.07
N THR A 149 11.86 -13.03 -0.97
CA THR A 149 12.20 -13.84 0.22
C THR A 149 13.73 -13.98 0.34
N LYS A 150 14.45 -12.86 0.35
CA LYS A 150 15.90 -12.85 0.63
C LYS A 150 16.21 -12.12 1.92
#